data_AF-A0A376DU27-F1
#
_entry.id   AF-A0A376DU27-F1
#
_cell.length_a   1.000
_cell.length_b   1.000
_cell.length_c   1.000
_cell.angle_alpha   90.00
_cell.angle_beta   90.00
_cell.angle_gamma   90.00
#
_symmetry.space_group_name_H-M   'P 1'
#
loop_
_entity.id
_entity.type
_entity.pdbx_description
1 polymer ?
#
loop_
_entity_poly.entity_id
_entity_poly.type
_entity_poly.pdbx_seq_one_letter_code
_entity_poly.pdbx_strand_id
1 'polypeptide(L)'
;MIIGEPGIGKTAIVKTFYEVFRYASVNPLIVKDIEGTDQLLRRYNLQFKYNSVDEVVKQYESANRHDREVDRDYQLSLFQKRYELGTNAFDDLLSEDMAKNYGSVDLMKKILSERYVNHARTFLTLNYYGDNVRETIKEIKIRYGERIYDRFFECFNIIELQGMSLRK
;
A
#
# COMPACT_ATOMS: atom_id res chain seq x y z
N MET A 1 -9.29 0.19 0.10
CA MET A 1 -8.70 -0.47 1.28
C MET A 1 -9.41 -1.80 1.46
N ILE A 2 -8.67 -2.90 1.57
CA ILE A 2 -9.21 -4.26 1.72
C ILE A 2 -8.90 -4.75 3.14
N ILE A 3 -9.93 -5.11 3.90
CA ILE A 3 -9.83 -5.56 5.30
C ILE A 3 -10.35 -7.00 5.38
N GLY A 4 -9.75 -7.84 6.22
CA GLY A 4 -10.31 -9.15 6.52
C GLY A 4 -9.35 -10.04 7.31
N GLU A 5 -9.73 -11.29 7.56
CA GLU A 5 -8.90 -12.28 8.27
C GLU A 5 -7.58 -12.62 7.55
N PRO A 6 -6.52 -13.04 8.27
CA PRO A 6 -5.30 -13.54 7.65
C PRO A 6 -5.55 -14.75 6.73
N GLY A 7 -4.93 -14.73 5.55
CA GLY A 7 -4.94 -15.88 4.64
C GLY A 7 -6.17 -16.06 3.76
N ILE A 8 -7.11 -15.10 3.76
CA ILE A 8 -8.31 -15.14 2.89
C ILE A 8 -8.07 -14.61 1.46
N GLY A 9 -6.83 -14.24 1.11
CA GLY A 9 -6.46 -13.85 -0.26
C GLY A 9 -6.36 -12.35 -0.54
N LYS A 10 -6.44 -11.45 0.45
CA LYS A 10 -6.27 -9.98 0.25
C LYS A 10 -4.98 -9.65 -0.52
N THR A 11 -3.85 -10.11 0.00
CA THR A 11 -2.53 -9.97 -0.62
C THR A 11 -2.50 -10.56 -2.03
N ALA A 12 -3.12 -11.73 -2.23
CA ALA A 12 -3.15 -12.41 -3.52
C ALA A 12 -3.89 -11.59 -4.59
N ILE A 13 -5.03 -10.96 -4.22
CA ILE A 13 -5.79 -10.08 -5.12
C ILE A 13 -4.91 -8.92 -5.58
N VAL A 14 -4.32 -8.18 -4.63
CA VAL A 14 -3.53 -6.98 -4.94
C VAL A 14 -2.26 -7.34 -5.72
N LYS A 15 -1.59 -8.43 -5.34
CA LYS A 15 -0.41 -8.94 -6.06
C LYS A 15 -0.76 -9.42 -7.47
N THR A 16 -1.95 -9.98 -7.69
CA THR A 16 -2.41 -10.35 -9.03
C THR A 16 -2.50 -9.13 -9.94
N PHE A 17 -3.08 -8.01 -9.48
CA PHE A 17 -3.09 -6.77 -10.26
C PHE A 17 -1.69 -6.27 -10.58
N TYR A 18 -0.79 -6.31 -9.60
CA TYR A 18 0.63 -5.97 -9.81
C TYR A 18 1.26 -6.83 -10.92
N GLU A 19 1.10 -8.16 -10.86
CA GLU A 19 1.66 -9.06 -11.87
C GLU A 19 1.02 -8.86 -13.25
N VAL A 20 -0.29 -8.62 -13.32
CA VAL A 20 -0.99 -8.33 -14.58
C VAL A 20 -0.44 -7.06 -15.23
N PHE A 21 -0.28 -5.98 -14.47
CA PHE A 21 0.23 -4.71 -15.00
C PHE A 21 1.72 -4.79 -15.35
N ARG A 22 2.53 -5.48 -14.54
CA ARG A 22 3.94 -5.74 -14.82
C ARG A 22 4.10 -6.60 -16.08
N TYR A 23 3.28 -7.62 -16.25
CA TYR A 23 3.30 -8.44 -17.46
C TYR A 23 2.91 -7.61 -18.69
N ALA A 24 1.83 -6.84 -18.58
CA ALA A 24 1.33 -6.00 -19.68
C ALA A 24 2.27 -4.86 -20.07
N SER A 25 3.19 -4.43 -19.20
CA SER A 25 4.16 -3.38 -19.54
C SER A 25 5.19 -3.84 -20.58
N VAL A 26 5.43 -5.15 -20.68
CA VAL A 26 6.40 -5.75 -21.61
C VAL A 26 5.74 -6.63 -22.67
N ASN A 27 4.60 -7.25 -22.36
CA ASN A 27 3.88 -8.15 -23.25
C ASN A 27 2.53 -7.55 -23.67
N PRO A 28 2.03 -7.86 -24.88
CA PRO A 28 0.68 -7.45 -25.28
C PRO A 28 -0.35 -8.23 -24.47
N LEU A 29 -1.14 -7.52 -23.65
CA LEU A 29 -2.31 -8.06 -22.97
C LEU A 29 -3.56 -7.30 -23.43
N ILE A 30 -4.51 -8.01 -24.02
CA ILE A 30 -5.80 -7.46 -24.45
C ILE A 30 -6.81 -7.64 -23.32
N VAL A 31 -7.51 -6.56 -23.00
CA VAL A 31 -8.63 -6.53 -22.06
C VAL A 31 -9.84 -5.94 -22.75
N LYS A 32 -11.04 -6.28 -22.30
CA LYS A 32 -12.26 -5.61 -22.76
C LYS A 32 -12.56 -4.41 -21.88
N ASP A 33 -12.87 -3.28 -22.49
CA ASP A 33 -13.43 -2.14 -21.77
C ASP A 33 -14.92 -2.36 -21.45
N ILE A 34 -15.53 -1.36 -20.80
CA ILE A 34 -16.95 -1.39 -20.39
C ILE A 34 -17.91 -1.47 -21.58
N GLU A 35 -17.47 -1.08 -22.79
CA GLU A 35 -18.25 -1.16 -24.02
C GLU A 35 -18.01 -2.49 -24.76
N GLY A 36 -17.14 -3.35 -24.22
CA GLY A 36 -16.80 -4.64 -24.79
C GLY A 36 -15.74 -4.58 -25.90
N THR A 37 -15.09 -3.44 -26.09
CA THR A 37 -14.05 -3.23 -27.10
C THR A 37 -12.70 -3.73 -26.59
N ASP A 38 -11.92 -4.35 -27.48
CA ASP A 38 -10.59 -4.85 -27.18
C ASP A 38 -9.58 -3.69 -27.03
N GLN A 39 -8.95 -3.61 -25.87
CA GLN A 39 -7.95 -2.61 -25.52
C GLN A 39 -6.63 -3.26 -25.15
N LEU A 40 -5.53 -2.73 -25.67
CA LEU A 40 -4.19 -3.10 -25.21
C LEU A 40 -3.92 -2.43 -23.86
N LEU A 41 -3.76 -3.23 -22.81
CA LEU A 41 -3.62 -2.74 -21.44
C LEU A 41 -2.43 -1.79 -21.25
N ARG A 42 -1.33 -2.00 -22.00
CA ARG A 42 -0.13 -1.14 -21.97
C ARG A 42 -0.39 0.32 -22.38
N ARG A 43 -1.46 0.59 -23.14
CA ARG A 43 -1.82 1.95 -23.58
C ARG A 43 -2.11 2.89 -22.41
N TYR A 44 -2.49 2.35 -21.25
CA TYR A 44 -2.88 3.13 -20.08
C TYR A 44 -1.72 3.47 -19.12
N ASN A 45 -0.47 3.18 -19.50
CA ASN A 45 0.74 3.45 -18.69
C ASN A 45 0.55 3.12 -17.18
N LEU A 46 0.13 1.89 -16.91
CA LEU A 46 -0.29 1.45 -15.58
C LEU A 46 0.92 1.15 -14.70
N GLN A 47 1.55 2.20 -14.18
CA GLN A 47 2.60 2.09 -13.17
C GLN A 47 1.95 1.76 -11.81
N PHE A 48 1.81 0.47 -11.52
CA PHE A 48 1.33 -0.06 -10.25
C PHE A 48 2.48 -0.71 -9.51
N LYS A 49 2.76 -0.23 -8.30
CA LYS A 49 3.82 -0.76 -7.44
C LYS A 49 3.17 -1.52 -6.29
N TYR A 50 3.75 -2.66 -5.93
CA TYR A 50 3.34 -3.44 -4.78
C TYR A 50 4.49 -3.45 -3.75
N ASN A 51 4.18 -3.19 -2.49
CA ASN A 51 5.16 -3.15 -1.42
C ASN A 51 4.54 -3.70 -0.13
N SER A 52 5.20 -4.60 0.58
CA SER A 52 4.83 -4.88 1.98
C SER A 52 5.34 -3.75 2.88
N VAL A 53 4.64 -3.47 3.97
CA VAL A 53 5.08 -2.43 4.92
C VAL A 53 6.48 -2.72 5.47
N ASP A 54 6.79 -3.98 5.80
CA ASP A 54 8.14 -4.39 6.22
C ASP A 54 9.23 -4.08 5.18
N GLU A 55 8.93 -4.22 3.88
CA GLU A 55 9.87 -3.88 2.82
C GLU A 55 10.11 -2.37 2.75
N VAL A 56 9.07 -1.57 2.92
CA VAL A 56 9.17 -0.10 2.97
C VAL A 56 10.10 0.34 4.11
N VAL A 57 9.93 -0.23 5.30
CA VAL A 57 10.77 0.06 6.48
C VAL A 57 12.22 -0.32 6.21
N LYS A 58 12.47 -1.52 5.69
CA LYS A 58 13.84 -1.96 5.35
C LYS A 58 14.51 -1.06 4.32
N GLN A 59 13.78 -0.62 3.29
CA GLN A 59 14.31 0.29 2.28
C GLN A 59 14.59 1.68 2.87
N TYR A 60 13.75 2.16 3.78
CA TYR A 60 13.99 3.42 4.49
C TYR A 60 15.25 3.35 5.35
N GLU A 61 15.40 2.31 6.16
CA GLU A 61 16.60 2.09 6.96
C GLU A 61 17.85 2.01 6.08
N SER A 62 17.78 1.27 4.96
CA SER A 62 18.88 1.15 4.02
C SER A 62 19.25 2.50 3.40
N ALA A 63 18.28 3.34 3.05
CA ALA A 63 18.53 4.68 2.55
C ALA A 63 19.23 5.54 3.62
N ASN A 64 18.89 5.33 4.90
CA ASN A 64 19.41 6.11 6.02
C ASN A 64 20.80 5.67 6.52
N ARG A 65 21.30 4.49 6.12
CA ARG A 65 22.58 3.89 6.57
C ARG A 65 23.85 4.44 5.88
N HIS A 66 23.77 5.55 5.15
CA HIS A 66 24.91 6.10 4.42
C HIS A 66 25.74 7.05 5.29
N ASP A 67 27.06 6.86 5.32
CA ASP A 67 27.99 7.65 6.13
C ASP A 67 28.12 9.10 5.66
N ARG A 68 28.01 9.32 4.34
CA ARG A 68 28.04 10.65 3.74
C ARG A 68 26.64 11.22 3.66
N GLU A 69 26.47 12.42 4.22
CA GLU A 69 25.20 13.13 4.22
C GLU A 69 24.61 13.33 2.82
N VAL A 70 25.44 13.68 1.84
CA VAL A 70 24.99 13.87 0.44
C VAL A 70 24.41 12.58 -0.15
N ASP A 71 25.04 11.44 0.11
CA ASP A 71 24.57 10.14 -0.39
C ASP A 71 23.27 9.73 0.30
N ARG A 72 23.20 9.94 1.62
CA ARG A 72 22.00 9.70 2.42
C ARG A 72 20.82 10.52 1.91
N ASP A 73 21.00 11.82 1.70
CA ASP A 73 19.95 12.73 1.24
C ASP A 73 19.47 12.36 -0.17
N TYR A 74 20.39 11.99 -1.05
CA TYR A 74 20.05 11.50 -2.37
C TYR A 74 19.19 10.23 -2.31
N GLN A 75 19.60 9.23 -1.51
CA GLN A 75 18.86 7.98 -1.37
C GLN A 75 17.49 8.18 -0.72
N LEU A 76 17.41 9.04 0.29
CA LEU A 76 16.13 9.41 0.91
C LEU A 76 15.21 10.13 -0.09
N SER A 77 15.74 10.96 -0.98
CA SER A 77 14.94 11.62 -2.03
C SER A 77 14.38 10.61 -3.04
N LEU A 78 15.15 9.57 -3.40
CA LEU A 78 14.68 8.50 -4.28
C LEU A 78 13.62 7.64 -3.60
N PHE A 79 13.82 7.32 -2.32
CA PHE A 79 12.84 6.64 -1.48
C PHE A 79 11.51 7.41 -1.45
N GLN A 80 11.54 8.71 -1.14
CA GLN A 80 10.35 9.56 -1.09
C GLN A 80 9.62 9.56 -2.43
N LYS A 81 10.32 9.84 -3.54
CA LYS A 81 9.70 9.79 -4.88
C LYS A 81 9.08 8.45 -5.23
N ARG A 82 9.70 7.33 -4.79
CA ARG A 82 9.18 5.98 -5.06
C ARG A 82 7.84 5.75 -4.36
N TYR A 83 7.73 6.15 -3.11
CA TYR A 83 6.63 5.78 -2.21
C TYR A 83 5.54 6.85 -2.08
N GLU A 84 5.85 8.12 -2.32
CA GLU A 84 4.89 9.23 -2.17
C GLU A 84 4.14 9.56 -3.48
N LEU A 85 4.66 9.10 -4.62
CA LEU A 85 4.10 9.39 -5.96
C LEU A 85 3.60 8.13 -6.67
N GLY A 86 2.78 8.33 -7.71
CA GLY A 86 2.25 7.26 -8.55
C GLY A 86 1.29 6.31 -7.82
N THR A 87 0.97 5.18 -8.46
CA THR A 87 0.06 4.19 -7.89
C THR A 87 0.83 3.16 -7.05
N ASN A 88 0.61 3.16 -5.74
CA ASN A 88 1.24 2.19 -4.82
C ASN A 88 0.17 1.39 -4.07
N ALA A 89 0.43 0.11 -3.93
CA ALA A 89 -0.18 -0.76 -2.96
C ALA A 89 0.76 -0.98 -1.78
N PHE A 90 0.22 -0.85 -0.57
CA PHE A 90 0.88 -1.23 0.67
C PHE A 90 0.14 -2.41 1.29
N ASP A 91 0.85 -3.53 1.42
CA ASP A 91 0.31 -4.77 1.95
C ASP A 91 0.61 -4.92 3.45
N ASP A 92 -0.35 -5.47 4.18
CA ASP A 92 -0.28 -5.75 5.62
C ASP A 92 -0.02 -4.48 6.47
N LEU A 93 -0.71 -3.38 6.19
CA LEU A 93 -0.66 -2.20 7.08
C LEU A 93 -1.29 -2.56 8.44
N LEU A 94 -0.71 -2.05 9.54
CA LEU A 94 -1.02 -2.42 10.93
C LEU A 94 -0.48 -3.78 11.42
N SER A 95 0.26 -4.53 10.59
CA SER A 95 0.96 -5.73 11.09
C SER A 95 2.11 -5.41 12.04
N GLU A 96 2.47 -4.13 12.16
CA GLU A 96 3.58 -3.66 12.98
C GLU A 96 3.22 -3.73 14.46
N ASP A 97 4.13 -4.30 15.25
CA ASP A 97 3.98 -4.41 16.70
C ASP A 97 4.23 -3.02 17.33
N MET A 98 3.20 -2.42 17.94
CA MET A 98 3.23 -1.06 18.52
C MET A 98 4.41 -0.84 19.47
N ALA A 99 4.79 -1.87 20.23
CA ALA A 99 5.85 -1.78 21.23
C ALA A 99 7.28 -1.91 20.66
N LYS A 100 7.45 -2.47 19.45
CA LYS A 100 8.78 -2.73 18.86
C LYS A 100 9.13 -1.78 17.72
N ASN A 101 8.13 -1.24 17.01
CA ASN A 101 8.35 -0.56 15.73
C ASN A 101 7.75 0.86 15.68
N TYR A 102 7.91 1.67 16.73
CA TYR A 102 7.43 3.07 16.73
C TYR A 102 7.89 3.86 15.48
N GLY A 103 9.12 3.60 15.00
CA GLY A 103 9.65 4.22 13.78
C GLY A 103 8.95 3.78 12.48
N SER A 104 8.38 2.58 12.40
CA SER A 104 7.65 2.14 11.19
C SER A 104 6.30 2.82 11.07
N VAL A 105 5.58 2.97 12.20
CA VAL A 105 4.29 3.64 12.26
C VAL A 105 4.44 5.09 11.84
N ASP A 106 5.45 5.80 12.36
CA ASP A 106 5.74 7.19 11.98
C ASP A 106 6.14 7.32 10.50
N LEU A 107 6.93 6.38 9.97
CA LEU A 107 7.29 6.35 8.56
C LEU A 107 6.06 6.18 7.66
N MET A 108 5.23 5.19 7.93
CA MET A 108 4.00 4.94 7.16
C MET A 108 3.02 6.10 7.29
N LYS A 109 2.91 6.70 8.48
CA LYS A 109 2.12 7.92 8.72
C LYS A 109 2.57 9.05 7.80
N LYS A 110 3.89 9.29 7.71
CA LYS A 110 4.46 10.31 6.83
C LYS A 110 4.16 10.02 5.36
N ILE A 111 4.44 8.80 4.90
CA ILE A 111 4.21 8.39 3.51
C ILE A 111 2.74 8.59 3.14
N LEU A 112 1.80 8.06 3.94
CA LEU A 112 0.37 8.17 3.66
C LEU A 112 -0.12 9.63 3.68
N SER A 113 0.45 10.47 4.55
CA SER A 113 0.16 11.91 4.59
C SER A 113 0.57 12.61 3.29
N GLU A 114 1.78 12.35 2.80
CA GLU A 114 2.28 12.96 1.56
C GLU A 114 1.53 12.43 0.34
N ARG A 115 1.19 11.14 0.33
CA ARG A 115 0.37 10.55 -0.74
C ARG A 115 -1.02 11.19 -0.82
N TYR A 116 -1.62 11.51 0.32
CA TYR A 116 -2.86 12.28 0.38
C TYR A 116 -2.68 13.67 -0.26
N VAL A 117 -1.64 14.41 0.12
CA VAL A 117 -1.33 15.74 -0.42
C VAL A 117 -1.10 15.69 -1.93
N ASN A 118 -0.40 14.66 -2.41
CA ASN A 118 -0.09 14.46 -3.83
C ASN A 118 -1.25 13.87 -4.63
N HIS A 119 -2.41 13.61 -4.02
CA HIS A 119 -3.54 12.89 -4.64
C HIS A 119 -3.11 11.57 -5.30
N ALA A 120 -2.13 10.88 -4.70
CA ALA A 120 -1.54 9.68 -5.24
C ALA A 120 -2.45 8.46 -5.00
N ARG A 121 -2.81 7.74 -6.08
CA ARG A 121 -3.69 6.55 -6.00
C ARG A 121 -3.08 5.48 -5.11
N THR A 122 -3.78 5.11 -4.05
CA THR A 122 -3.24 4.21 -3.02
C THR A 122 -4.15 3.02 -2.81
N PHE A 123 -3.56 1.85 -2.68
CA PHE A 123 -4.25 0.62 -2.30
C PHE A 123 -3.65 0.13 -0.99
N LEU A 124 -4.51 -0.31 -0.07
CA LEU A 124 -4.11 -0.79 1.24
C LEU A 124 -4.76 -2.13 1.50
N THR A 125 -4.02 -3.08 2.07
CA THR A 125 -4.57 -4.27 2.69
C THR A 125 -4.28 -4.25 4.19
N LEU A 126 -5.23 -4.78 4.96
CA LEU A 126 -5.21 -4.81 6.41
C LEU A 126 -5.73 -6.16 6.88
N ASN A 127 -5.12 -6.72 7.93
CA ASN A 127 -5.80 -7.72 8.72
C ASN A 127 -6.81 -7.04 9.68
N TYR A 128 -7.78 -7.78 10.21
CA TYR A 128 -8.57 -7.24 11.30
C TYR A 128 -7.66 -6.92 12.49
N TYR A 129 -7.95 -5.81 13.14
CA TYR A 129 -7.47 -5.55 14.48
C TYR A 129 -8.69 -5.61 15.40
N GLY A 130 -8.73 -6.65 16.23
CA GLY A 130 -9.97 -7.07 16.88
C GLY A 130 -10.83 -7.94 15.96
N ASP A 131 -12.14 -7.89 16.13
CA ASP A 131 -13.08 -8.86 15.54
C ASP A 131 -13.80 -8.35 14.28
N ASN A 132 -13.67 -7.06 13.95
CA ASN A 132 -14.45 -6.44 12.89
C ASN A 132 -13.80 -5.18 12.29
N VAL A 133 -14.34 -4.74 11.16
CA VAL A 133 -13.89 -3.53 10.44
C VAL A 133 -13.88 -2.28 11.34
N ARG A 134 -14.86 -2.14 12.24
CA ARG A 134 -15.01 -0.94 13.07
C ARG A 134 -13.89 -0.82 14.09
N GLU A 135 -13.45 -1.93 14.66
CA GLU A 135 -12.30 -1.99 15.57
C GLU A 135 -10.99 -1.70 14.84
N THR A 136 -10.79 -2.29 13.66
CA THR A 136 -9.64 -1.98 12.81
C THR A 136 -9.54 -0.49 12.49
N ILE A 137 -10.66 0.13 12.15
CA ILE A 137 -10.76 1.56 11.86
C ILE A 137 -10.43 2.42 13.09
N LYS A 138 -10.90 2.03 14.29
CA LYS A 138 -10.54 2.73 15.54
C LYS A 138 -9.04 2.62 15.81
N GLU A 139 -8.44 1.47 15.53
CA GLU A 139 -7.01 1.27 15.70
C GLU A 139 -6.20 2.17 14.77
N ILE A 140 -6.64 2.37 13.51
CA ILE A 140 -6.02 3.35 12.61
C ILE A 140 -6.00 4.75 13.25
N LYS A 141 -7.11 5.16 13.89
CA LYS A 141 -7.18 6.44 14.62
C LYS A 141 -6.15 6.51 15.74
N ILE A 142 -6.02 5.44 16.52
CA ILE A 142 -5.10 5.37 17.67
C ILE A 142 -3.64 5.45 17.19
N ARG A 143 -3.27 4.67 16.17
CA ARG A 143 -1.88 4.59 15.69
C ARG A 143 -1.44 5.78 14.85
N TYR A 144 -2.28 6.18 13.89
CA TYR A 144 -1.91 7.22 12.92
C TYR A 144 -2.42 8.61 13.29
N GLY A 145 -3.33 8.70 14.26
CA GLY A 145 -3.91 9.95 14.75
C GLY A 145 -5.16 10.40 13.97
N GLU A 146 -5.92 11.30 14.59
CA GLU A 146 -7.22 11.77 14.11
C GLU A 146 -7.19 12.39 12.70
N ARG A 147 -6.16 13.20 12.41
CA ARG A 147 -6.01 13.82 11.09
C ARG A 147 -5.87 12.80 9.96
N ILE A 148 -5.19 11.68 10.21
CA ILE A 148 -5.01 10.63 9.20
C ILE A 148 -6.27 9.79 9.09
N TYR A 149 -6.92 9.52 10.21
CA TYR A 149 -8.22 8.85 10.24
C TYR A 149 -9.24 9.53 9.32
N ASP A 150 -9.42 10.85 9.41
CA ASP A 150 -10.38 11.57 8.56
C ASP A 150 -10.03 11.42 7.06
N ARG A 151 -8.76 11.60 6.72
CA ARG A 151 -8.24 11.45 5.35
C ARG A 151 -8.42 10.05 4.78
N PHE A 152 -8.39 9.02 5.63
CA PHE A 152 -8.61 7.65 5.21
C PHE A 152 -10.03 7.44 4.67
N PHE A 153 -11.04 8.04 5.31
CA PHE A 153 -12.42 7.94 4.83
C PHE A 153 -12.66 8.74 3.54
N GLU A 154 -11.94 9.84 3.37
CA GLU A 154 -12.02 10.63 2.14
C GLU A 154 -11.34 9.94 0.94
N CYS A 155 -10.25 9.19 1.19
CA CYS A 155 -9.41 8.63 0.13
C CYS A 155 -9.67 7.16 -0.21
N PHE A 156 -10.32 6.41 0.68
CA PHE A 156 -10.47 4.96 0.48
C PHE A 156 -11.93 4.51 0.53
N ASN A 157 -12.33 3.78 -0.51
CA ASN A 157 -13.41 2.82 -0.40
C ASN A 157 -12.95 1.65 0.48
N ILE A 158 -13.77 1.28 1.46
CA ILE A 158 -13.50 0.16 2.36
C ILE A 158 -14.22 -1.07 1.82
N ILE A 159 -13.45 -2.14 1.59
CA ILE A 159 -13.95 -3.43 1.14
C ILE A 159 -13.60 -4.45 2.21
N GLU A 160 -14.61 -5.02 2.84
CA GLU A 160 -14.47 -6.14 3.76
C GLU A 160 -14.45 -7.44 2.95
N LEU A 161 -13.37 -8.19 3.04
CA LEU A 161 -13.25 -9.51 2.46
C LEU A 161 -13.51 -10.54 3.55
N GLN A 162 -14.51 -11.38 3.32
CA GLN A 162 -14.91 -12.45 4.23
C GLN A 162 -14.67 -13.81 3.55
N GLY A 163 -14.21 -14.79 4.31
CA GLY A 163 -13.92 -16.13 3.80
C GLY A 163 -13.12 -16.97 4.78
N MET A 164 -12.91 -18.24 4.43
CA MET A 164 -12.05 -19.13 5.19
C MET A 164 -10.58 -18.90 4.84
N SER A 165 -9.69 -19.07 5.82
CA SER A 165 -8.25 -18.98 5.56
C SER A 165 -7.81 -20.10 4.62
N LEU A 166 -7.04 -19.75 3.59
CA LEU A 166 -6.46 -20.68 2.62
C LEU A 166 -4.99 -21.01 2.93
N ARG A 167 -4.43 -20.44 4.01
CA ARG A 167 -3.10 -20.80 4.50
C ARG A 167 -3.21 -22.20 5.11
N LYS A 168 -2.46 -23.16 4.55
CA LYS A 168 -2.30 -24.50 5.12
C LYS A 168 -1.24 -24.50 6.21
#